data_AF-A0A7X9DZC9-F1
#
_entry.id   AF-A0A7X9DZC9-F1
#
_cell.length_a   1.000
_cell.length_b   1.000
_cell.length_c   1.000
_cell.angle_alpha   90.00
_cell.angle_beta   90.00
_cell.angle_gamma   90.00
#
_symmetry.space_group_name_H-M   'P 1'
#
loop_
_entity.id
_entity.type
_entity.pdbx_description
1 polymer ?
#
loop_
_entity_poly.entity_id
_entity_poly.type
_entity_poly.pdbx_seq_one_letter_code
_entity_poly.pdbx_strand_id
1 'polypeptide(L)'
;MLRWTGLYAMLVCASCASITPQRVRQMGRDGDTASLVRVYAEAETDEMRKLVIEALSLHPADAAAWDLIRREAAGAPDAEVRRTAMRALSGDPAPEATAILIAGLADPFPEVRETARQTLSARGRGAQPLLLAAAQENPNPLVREGALRLGLSAARHSDDLRPEAERLALSLLCDESPRVRAAAIEELGRLASVAAGPLLSELRYSDPDETVRALAERTLARLPRQDETLPLLAVLPFRDSAGAASEDGRRLGEELAEYLRARLAAAGRCRVVDRSRMQDALEELGRTGIPLYDGDAPNAPELGRFRLAQQLVYGSIQRRKSAITLVVSRMDVATLEIVPGSSVTVTGFIEDLEPLKDELARRLLASFR
;
A
#
# COMPACT_ATOMS: atom_id res chain seq x y z
N MET A 1 16.93 -74.98 54.78
CA MET A 1 17.61 -75.12 53.46
C MET A 1 16.50 -75.18 52.42
N LEU A 2 16.34 -74.33 51.41
CA LEU A 2 17.15 -73.27 50.82
C LEU A 2 16.21 -72.18 50.28
N ARG A 3 16.77 -70.98 50.18
CA ARG A 3 16.16 -69.70 49.79
C ARG A 3 15.72 -69.69 48.32
N TRP A 4 14.57 -69.09 48.06
CA TRP A 4 14.20 -68.58 46.73
C TRP A 4 14.90 -67.24 46.51
N THR A 5 16.01 -67.28 45.78
CA THR A 5 16.67 -66.11 45.18
C THR A 5 17.13 -66.52 43.79
N GLY A 6 16.67 -65.86 42.73
CA GLY A 6 17.21 -66.13 41.40
C GLY A 6 16.42 -65.53 40.23
N LEU A 7 16.81 -64.30 39.86
CA LEU A 7 16.84 -63.78 38.48
C LEU A 7 15.52 -63.52 37.76
N TYR A 8 14.79 -62.52 38.25
CA TYR A 8 13.97 -61.62 37.43
C TYR A 8 14.65 -60.24 37.41
N ALA A 9 15.68 -60.06 36.59
CA ALA A 9 16.25 -58.77 36.18
C ALA A 9 17.47 -59.02 35.29
N MET A 10 17.66 -58.16 34.29
CA MET A 10 18.78 -58.14 33.32
C MET A 10 18.51 -58.81 31.96
N LEU A 11 17.56 -58.22 31.23
CA LEU A 11 17.80 -57.85 29.83
C LEU A 11 17.25 -56.43 29.63
N VAL A 12 17.78 -55.51 30.44
CA VAL A 12 17.72 -54.08 30.14
C VAL A 12 18.66 -53.87 28.97
N CYS A 13 18.10 -53.45 27.84
CA CYS A 13 18.85 -53.06 26.65
C CYS A 13 19.87 -51.99 27.05
N ALA A 14 21.15 -52.37 27.07
CA ALA A 14 22.27 -51.55 27.52
C ALA A 14 22.66 -50.47 26.50
N SER A 15 21.71 -49.66 26.04
CA SER A 15 21.97 -48.37 25.37
C SER A 15 21.08 -47.22 25.84
N CYS A 16 20.06 -47.48 26.67
CA CYS A 16 19.20 -46.48 27.32
C CYS A 16 19.80 -45.93 28.63
N ALA A 17 21.08 -45.55 28.63
CA ALA A 17 21.59 -44.70 29.71
C ALA A 17 20.97 -43.30 29.53
N SER A 18 19.89 -43.04 30.28
CA SER A 18 19.19 -41.76 30.48
C SER A 18 19.78 -40.60 29.67
N ILE A 19 19.28 -40.40 28.45
CA ILE A 19 19.71 -39.27 27.63
C ILE A 19 19.23 -38.00 28.34
N THR A 20 20.18 -37.25 28.90
CA THR A 20 19.86 -36.05 29.66
C THR A 20 19.53 -34.89 28.72
N PRO A 21 18.73 -33.91 29.15
CA PRO A 21 18.52 -32.66 28.42
C PRO A 21 19.83 -31.98 27.98
N GLN A 22 20.86 -32.05 28.83
CA GLN A 22 22.19 -31.53 28.51
C GLN A 22 22.87 -32.29 27.36
N ARG A 23 22.68 -33.61 27.29
CA ARG A 23 23.23 -34.44 26.22
C ARG A 23 22.52 -34.18 24.89
N VAL A 24 21.20 -33.97 24.89
CA VAL A 24 20.46 -33.57 23.68
C VAL A 24 20.97 -32.24 23.12
N ARG A 25 21.22 -31.24 23.99
CA ARG A 25 21.81 -29.95 23.56
C ARG A 25 23.23 -30.06 23.02
N GLN A 26 23.95 -31.13 23.34
CA GLN A 26 25.31 -31.40 22.84
C GLN A 26 25.31 -32.28 21.58
N MET A 27 24.20 -32.96 21.30
CA MET A 27 23.96 -33.74 20.07
C MET A 27 23.46 -32.78 19.00
N GLY A 28 24.30 -32.53 18.00
CA GLY A 28 24.15 -31.41 17.07
C GLY A 28 25.21 -31.41 15.98
N ARG A 29 25.66 -32.59 15.55
CA ARG A 29 26.53 -32.72 14.36
C ARG A 29 25.74 -33.39 13.23
N ASP A 30 26.20 -33.24 11.99
CA ASP A 30 25.58 -33.78 10.76
C ASP A 30 25.40 -35.32 10.72
N GLY A 31 25.67 -36.04 11.82
CA GLY A 31 25.40 -37.48 12.00
C GLY A 31 24.48 -37.82 13.17
N ASP A 32 23.99 -36.83 13.94
CA ASP A 32 23.19 -37.06 15.14
C ASP A 32 21.69 -37.12 14.85
N THR A 33 21.22 -36.80 13.64
CA THR A 33 19.78 -36.74 13.33
C THR A 33 19.05 -38.04 13.61
N ALA A 34 19.58 -39.18 13.15
CA ALA A 34 18.97 -40.48 13.39
C ALA A 34 18.89 -40.79 14.90
N SER A 35 19.91 -40.37 15.67
CA SER A 35 19.92 -40.51 17.12
C SER A 35 18.85 -39.62 17.75
N LEU A 36 18.78 -38.35 17.38
CA LEU A 36 17.79 -37.38 17.87
C LEU A 36 16.36 -37.79 17.54
N VAL A 37 16.09 -38.29 16.33
CA VAL A 37 14.76 -38.83 15.95
C VAL A 37 14.39 -40.05 16.82
N ARG A 38 15.36 -40.91 17.16
CA ARG A 38 15.12 -42.02 18.10
C ARG A 38 14.82 -41.50 19.52
N VAL A 39 15.57 -40.51 20.00
CA VAL A 39 15.30 -39.86 21.29
C VAL A 39 13.89 -39.25 21.31
N TYR A 40 13.47 -38.64 20.20
CA TYR A 40 12.12 -38.10 20.06
C TYR A 40 11.05 -39.20 20.20
N ALA A 41 11.24 -40.34 19.52
CA ALA A 41 10.30 -41.46 19.56
C ALA A 41 10.18 -42.09 20.96
N GLU A 42 11.25 -42.09 21.74
CA GLU A 42 11.31 -42.60 23.11
C GLU A 42 10.96 -41.53 24.17
N ALA A 43 10.70 -40.28 23.76
CA ALA A 43 10.45 -39.19 24.69
C ALA A 43 9.09 -39.33 25.40
N GLU A 44 9.16 -39.46 26.73
CA GLU A 44 7.98 -39.50 27.61
C GLU A 44 7.38 -38.12 27.90
N THR A 45 8.16 -37.05 27.73
CA THR A 45 7.75 -35.68 28.09
C THR A 45 7.81 -34.73 26.90
N ASP A 46 6.88 -33.78 26.84
CA ASP A 46 6.86 -32.73 25.83
C ASP A 46 8.07 -31.79 25.96
N GLU A 47 8.64 -31.65 27.16
CA GLU A 47 9.89 -30.93 27.38
C GLU A 47 11.06 -31.56 26.61
N MET A 48 11.17 -32.89 26.65
CA MET A 48 12.18 -33.61 25.87
C MET A 48 11.93 -33.49 24.36
N ARG A 49 10.67 -33.56 23.92
CA ARG A 49 10.30 -33.37 22.51
C ARG A 49 10.71 -32.00 21.99
N LYS A 50 10.45 -30.94 22.75
CA LYS A 50 10.87 -29.55 22.42
C LYS A 50 12.38 -29.44 22.29
N LEU A 51 13.13 -29.96 23.28
CA LEU A 51 14.60 -29.94 23.26
C LEU A 51 15.18 -30.64 22.03
N VAL A 52 14.58 -31.77 21.63
CA VAL A 52 15.01 -32.49 20.43
C VAL A 52 14.72 -31.67 19.17
N ILE A 53 13.54 -31.05 19.06
CA ILE A 53 13.20 -30.18 17.91
C ILE A 53 14.16 -28.99 17.83
N GLU A 54 14.49 -28.35 18.97
CA GLU A 54 15.47 -27.27 19.02
C GLU A 54 16.84 -27.74 18.54
N ALA A 55 17.32 -28.88 19.03
CA ALA A 55 18.60 -29.45 18.63
C ALA A 55 18.65 -29.75 17.11
N LEU A 56 17.57 -30.32 16.56
CA LEU A 56 17.44 -30.59 15.12
C LEU A 56 17.46 -29.30 14.28
N SER A 57 16.95 -28.18 14.81
CA SER A 57 16.87 -26.90 14.09
C SER A 57 18.18 -26.10 14.04
N LEU A 58 19.16 -26.42 14.89
CA LEU A 58 20.41 -25.66 15.01
C LEU A 58 21.46 -26.00 13.95
N HIS A 59 21.23 -27.04 13.14
CA HIS A 59 22.20 -27.60 12.20
C HIS A 59 21.55 -27.81 10.81
N PRO A 60 22.33 -28.12 9.75
CA PRO A 60 21.79 -28.47 8.44
C PRO A 60 20.90 -29.70 8.58
N ALA A 61 19.61 -29.48 8.82
CA ALA A 61 18.66 -30.55 9.02
C ALA A 61 18.56 -31.35 7.72
N ASP A 62 18.78 -32.66 7.85
CA ASP A 62 18.52 -33.59 6.77
C ASP A 62 17.00 -33.73 6.53
N ALA A 63 16.63 -34.50 5.51
CA ALA A 63 15.22 -34.70 5.17
C ALA A 63 14.40 -35.27 6.34
N ALA A 64 14.97 -36.18 7.14
CA ALA A 64 14.26 -36.80 8.25
C ALA A 64 14.01 -35.82 9.41
N ALA A 65 14.96 -34.92 9.67
CA ALA A 65 14.76 -33.82 10.61
C ALA A 65 13.62 -32.91 10.18
N TRP A 66 13.60 -32.50 8.90
CA TRP A 66 12.53 -31.62 8.40
C TRP A 66 11.17 -32.30 8.38
N ASP A 67 11.08 -33.57 8.02
CA ASP A 67 9.83 -34.33 8.05
C ASP A 67 9.24 -34.39 9.47
N LEU A 68 10.09 -34.62 10.47
CA LEU A 68 9.68 -34.57 11.87
C LEU A 68 9.20 -33.17 12.27
N ILE A 69 10.00 -32.14 12.02
CA ILE A 69 9.68 -30.76 12.41
C ILE A 69 8.37 -30.30 11.75
N ARG A 70 8.17 -30.59 10.45
CA ARG A 70 6.95 -30.26 9.71
C ARG A 70 5.74 -30.97 10.31
N ARG A 71 5.84 -32.27 10.58
CA ARG A 71 4.76 -33.05 11.19
C ARG A 71 4.34 -32.49 12.55
N GLU A 72 5.31 -32.20 13.42
CA GLU A 72 5.02 -31.66 14.75
C GLU A 72 4.48 -30.24 14.69
N ALA A 73 4.98 -29.39 13.78
CA ALA A 73 4.43 -28.06 13.56
C ALA A 73 2.97 -28.10 13.08
N ALA A 74 2.61 -29.08 12.25
CA ALA A 74 1.27 -29.20 11.70
C ALA A 74 0.24 -29.73 12.71
N GLY A 75 0.64 -30.52 13.72
CA GLY A 75 -0.35 -31.27 14.50
C GLY A 75 0.09 -31.88 15.83
N ALA A 76 1.22 -31.48 16.42
CA ALA A 76 1.56 -31.97 17.76
C ALA A 76 0.43 -31.65 18.76
N PRO A 77 0.02 -32.58 19.65
CA PRO A 77 -1.05 -32.30 20.62
C PRO A 77 -0.72 -31.14 21.56
N ASP A 78 0.53 -31.09 22.04
CA ASP A 78 1.02 -30.04 22.91
C ASP A 78 1.32 -28.75 22.13
N ALA A 79 0.78 -27.63 22.62
CA ALA A 79 0.90 -26.33 21.97
C ALA A 79 2.35 -25.82 21.95
N GLU A 80 3.13 -26.10 23.00
CA GLU A 80 4.52 -25.68 23.08
C GLU A 80 5.41 -26.48 22.13
N VAL A 81 5.14 -27.78 21.94
CA VAL A 81 5.78 -28.59 20.89
C VAL A 81 5.48 -28.02 19.50
N ARG A 82 4.21 -27.72 19.17
CA ARG A 82 3.84 -27.07 17.89
C ARG A 82 4.55 -25.73 17.71
N ARG A 83 4.55 -24.89 18.74
CA ARG A 83 5.19 -23.57 18.75
C ARG A 83 6.69 -23.68 18.45
N THR A 84 7.38 -24.59 19.14
CA THR A 84 8.82 -24.82 18.94
C THR A 84 9.11 -25.34 17.53
N ALA A 85 8.30 -26.28 17.03
CA ALA A 85 8.42 -26.77 15.66
C ALA A 85 8.19 -25.66 14.61
N MET A 86 7.17 -24.82 14.77
CA MET A 86 6.93 -23.67 13.88
C MET A 86 8.07 -22.66 13.89
N ARG A 87 8.74 -22.46 15.03
CA ARG A 87 9.96 -21.64 15.08
C ARG A 87 11.10 -22.28 14.30
N ALA A 88 11.33 -23.58 14.50
CA ALA A 88 12.37 -24.34 13.80
C ALA A 88 12.21 -24.30 12.27
N LEU A 89 10.97 -24.22 11.77
CA LEU A 89 10.70 -24.03 10.34
C LEU A 89 11.27 -22.73 9.75
N SER A 90 11.85 -21.80 10.52
CA SER A 90 12.54 -20.63 9.94
C SER A 90 13.70 -21.02 9.01
N GLY A 91 14.37 -22.14 9.30
CA GLY A 91 15.49 -22.66 8.51
C GLY A 91 15.08 -23.49 7.30
N ASP A 92 13.79 -23.79 7.13
CA ASP A 92 13.29 -24.67 6.07
C ASP A 92 12.78 -23.86 4.86
N PRO A 93 13.48 -23.87 3.71
CA PRO A 93 13.06 -23.12 2.53
C PRO A 93 11.89 -23.78 1.79
N ALA A 94 11.44 -24.97 2.19
CA ALA A 94 10.39 -25.69 1.47
C ALA A 94 9.05 -24.91 1.44
N PRO A 95 8.34 -24.93 0.30
CA PRO A 95 6.99 -24.37 0.21
C PRO A 95 6.02 -25.00 1.22
N GLU A 96 6.19 -26.29 1.51
CA GLU A 96 5.39 -27.03 2.49
C GLU A 96 5.54 -26.47 3.91
N ALA A 97 6.75 -26.08 4.32
CA ALA A 97 6.96 -25.41 5.60
C ALA A 97 6.24 -24.06 5.66
N THR A 98 6.20 -23.33 4.55
CA THR A 98 5.43 -22.07 4.45
C THR A 98 3.92 -22.33 4.56
N ALA A 99 3.41 -23.39 3.92
CA ALA A 99 2.01 -23.78 4.02
C ALA A 99 1.60 -24.18 5.46
N ILE A 100 2.46 -24.90 6.17
CA ILE A 100 2.24 -25.26 7.59
C ILE A 100 2.19 -24.01 8.47
N LEU A 101 3.09 -23.05 8.26
CA LEU A 101 3.06 -21.79 9.00
C LEU A 101 1.80 -20.96 8.69
N ILE A 102 1.34 -20.95 7.44
CA ILE A 102 0.08 -20.30 7.06
C ILE A 102 -1.10 -20.95 7.80
N ALA A 103 -1.16 -22.29 7.87
CA ALA A 103 -2.18 -22.98 8.66
C ALA A 103 -2.10 -22.63 10.16
N GLY A 104 -0.87 -22.45 10.68
CA GLY A 104 -0.60 -22.03 12.06
C GLY A 104 -1.17 -20.65 12.43
N LEU A 105 -1.52 -19.80 11.47
CA LEU A 105 -2.21 -18.52 11.72
C LEU A 105 -3.60 -18.70 12.34
N ALA A 106 -4.18 -19.90 12.28
CA ALA A 106 -5.44 -20.25 12.92
C ALA A 106 -5.30 -21.26 14.08
N ASP A 107 -4.10 -21.47 14.60
CA ASP A 107 -3.90 -22.34 15.76
C ASP A 107 -4.77 -21.88 16.94
N PRO A 108 -5.38 -22.80 17.73
CA PRO A 108 -6.16 -22.43 18.90
C PRO A 108 -5.40 -21.56 19.91
N PHE A 109 -4.09 -21.76 20.04
CA PHE A 109 -3.25 -21.08 21.02
C PHE A 109 -2.63 -19.79 20.45
N PRO A 110 -2.83 -18.63 21.10
CA PRO A 110 -2.31 -17.35 20.63
C PRO A 110 -0.79 -17.32 20.40
N GLU A 111 -0.02 -17.99 21.25
CA GLU A 111 1.44 -18.05 21.20
C GLU A 111 1.95 -18.80 19.96
N VAL A 112 1.19 -19.80 19.50
CA VAL A 112 1.48 -20.55 18.28
C VAL A 112 1.18 -19.68 17.06
N ARG A 113 0.02 -19.00 17.02
CA ARG A 113 -0.34 -18.06 15.95
C ARG A 113 0.70 -16.95 15.79
N GLU A 114 1.14 -16.39 16.90
CA GLU A 114 2.14 -15.32 16.89
C GLU A 114 3.51 -15.85 16.41
N THR A 115 3.90 -17.06 16.80
CA THR A 115 5.12 -17.68 16.29
C THR A 115 5.04 -17.92 14.79
N ALA A 116 3.91 -18.45 14.28
CA ALA A 116 3.67 -18.61 12.85
C ALA A 116 3.79 -17.28 12.09
N ARG A 117 3.16 -16.22 12.62
CA ARG A 117 3.22 -14.87 12.05
C ARG A 117 4.65 -14.32 11.99
N GLN A 118 5.42 -14.45 13.08
CA GLN A 118 6.80 -14.01 13.15
C GLN A 118 7.69 -14.77 12.16
N THR A 119 7.55 -16.10 12.09
CA THR A 119 8.33 -16.93 11.17
C THR A 119 7.99 -16.63 9.70
N LEU A 120 6.72 -16.39 9.37
CA LEU A 120 6.31 -15.96 8.02
C LEU A 120 6.84 -14.56 7.68
N SER A 121 6.80 -13.62 8.64
CA SER A 121 7.35 -12.28 8.44
C SER A 121 8.86 -12.33 8.18
N ALA A 122 9.59 -13.23 8.85
CA ALA A 122 11.04 -13.42 8.66
C ALA A 122 11.39 -14.01 7.28
N ARG A 123 10.52 -14.85 6.70
CA ARG A 123 10.68 -15.35 5.32
C ARG A 123 10.57 -14.24 4.26
N GLY A 124 9.89 -13.14 4.59
CA GLY A 124 9.71 -12.00 3.70
C GLY A 124 9.14 -12.40 2.34
N ARG A 125 9.80 -11.96 1.27
CA ARG A 125 9.31 -12.09 -0.12
C ARG A 125 9.05 -13.53 -0.56
N GLY A 126 9.77 -14.51 -0.03
CA GLY A 126 9.60 -15.92 -0.38
C GLY A 126 8.23 -16.49 0.01
N ALA A 127 7.58 -15.92 1.03
CA ALA A 127 6.25 -16.34 1.47
C ALA A 127 5.11 -15.66 0.68
N GLN A 128 5.39 -14.60 -0.07
CA GLN A 128 4.38 -13.74 -0.69
C GLN A 128 3.37 -14.51 -1.56
N PRO A 129 3.77 -15.39 -2.49
CA PRO A 129 2.81 -16.06 -3.36
C PRO A 129 1.82 -16.94 -2.59
N LEU A 130 2.32 -17.66 -1.58
CA LEU A 130 1.48 -18.52 -0.74
C LEU A 130 0.59 -17.71 0.21
N LEU A 131 1.06 -16.56 0.71
CA LEU A 131 0.25 -15.66 1.53
C LEU A 131 -0.92 -15.06 0.73
N LEU A 132 -0.68 -14.59 -0.49
CA LEU A 132 -1.73 -14.04 -1.34
C LEU A 132 -2.76 -15.12 -1.73
N ALA A 133 -2.30 -16.32 -2.09
CA ALA A 133 -3.20 -17.45 -2.37
C ALA A 133 -4.05 -17.82 -1.14
N ALA A 134 -3.43 -17.90 0.04
CA ALA A 134 -4.15 -18.23 1.28
C ALA A 134 -5.15 -17.14 1.69
N ALA A 135 -4.81 -15.86 1.49
CA ALA A 135 -5.74 -14.76 1.73
C ALA A 135 -6.98 -14.82 0.83
N GLN A 136 -6.84 -15.30 -0.41
CA GLN A 136 -7.92 -15.38 -1.38
C GLN A 136 -8.81 -16.63 -1.22
N GLU A 137 -8.23 -17.79 -0.91
CA GLU A 137 -8.90 -19.09 -1.10
C GLU A 137 -9.03 -19.94 0.17
N ASN A 138 -8.36 -19.58 1.28
CA ASN A 138 -8.35 -20.46 2.45
C ASN A 138 -9.75 -20.54 3.10
N PRO A 139 -10.25 -21.73 3.45
CA PRO A 139 -11.58 -21.88 4.05
C PRO A 139 -11.67 -21.27 5.45
N ASN A 140 -10.56 -21.11 6.17
CA ASN A 140 -10.56 -20.54 7.50
C ASN A 140 -10.37 -19.01 7.47
N PRO A 141 -11.34 -18.22 7.96
CA PRO A 141 -11.25 -16.76 7.93
C PRO A 141 -10.10 -16.20 8.77
N LEU A 142 -9.63 -16.89 9.80
CA LEU A 142 -8.44 -16.47 10.57
C LEU A 142 -7.17 -16.57 9.74
N VAL A 143 -7.06 -17.62 8.91
CA VAL A 143 -5.94 -17.75 7.97
C VAL A 143 -6.04 -16.68 6.89
N ARG A 144 -7.22 -16.46 6.31
CA ARG A 144 -7.41 -15.40 5.30
C ARG A 144 -7.00 -14.03 5.85
N GLU A 145 -7.47 -13.68 7.04
CA GLU A 145 -7.13 -12.43 7.72
C GLU A 145 -5.62 -12.29 7.97
N GLY A 146 -5.00 -13.30 8.59
CA GLY A 146 -3.58 -13.27 8.92
C GLY A 146 -2.69 -13.22 7.68
N ALA A 147 -3.04 -13.98 6.65
CA ALA A 147 -2.32 -14.02 5.39
C ALA A 147 -2.43 -12.69 4.64
N LEU A 148 -3.60 -12.06 4.64
CA LEU A 148 -3.81 -10.73 4.05
C LEU A 148 -2.92 -9.68 4.71
N ARG A 149 -2.95 -9.60 6.05
CA ARG A 149 -2.14 -8.64 6.82
C ARG A 149 -0.64 -8.82 6.56
N LEU A 150 -0.16 -10.07 6.56
CA LEU A 150 1.24 -10.37 6.29
C LEU A 150 1.64 -10.03 4.84
N GLY A 151 0.81 -10.42 3.87
CA GLY A 151 1.03 -10.15 2.44
C GLY A 151 1.11 -8.66 2.14
N LEU A 152 0.19 -7.85 2.70
CA LEU A 152 0.21 -6.39 2.49
C LEU A 152 1.31 -5.70 3.28
N SER A 153 1.69 -6.20 4.45
CA SER A 153 2.83 -5.66 5.20
C SER A 153 4.13 -5.76 4.41
N ALA A 154 4.37 -6.89 3.73
CA ALA A 154 5.54 -7.09 2.88
C ALA A 154 5.44 -6.28 1.57
N ALA A 155 4.24 -6.15 0.99
CA ALA A 155 4.03 -5.41 -0.26
C ALA A 155 4.04 -3.88 -0.10
N ARG A 156 3.83 -3.36 1.12
CA ARG A 156 3.68 -1.92 1.41
C ARG A 156 4.74 -1.01 0.80
N HIS A 157 5.99 -1.45 0.82
CA HIS A 157 7.15 -0.68 0.34
C HIS A 157 7.75 -1.27 -0.94
N SER A 158 7.02 -2.17 -1.62
CA SER A 158 7.48 -2.91 -2.79
C SER A 158 6.62 -2.54 -3.99
N ASP A 159 7.16 -1.73 -4.91
CA ASP A 159 6.40 -1.20 -6.06
C ASP A 159 5.86 -2.29 -7.00
N ASP A 160 6.51 -3.44 -7.03
CA ASP A 160 6.13 -4.60 -7.83
C ASP A 160 5.05 -5.48 -7.19
N LEU A 161 5.09 -5.67 -5.87
CA LEU A 161 4.11 -6.49 -5.14
C LEU A 161 2.86 -5.72 -4.75
N ARG A 162 2.98 -4.39 -4.57
CA ARG A 162 1.89 -3.54 -4.10
C ARG A 162 0.63 -3.61 -4.97
N PRO A 163 0.70 -3.52 -6.32
CA PRO A 163 -0.52 -3.51 -7.15
C PRO A 163 -1.32 -4.81 -7.01
N GLU A 164 -0.64 -5.96 -6.95
CA GLU A 164 -1.31 -7.25 -6.79
C GLU A 164 -1.94 -7.40 -5.41
N ALA A 165 -1.21 -7.02 -4.35
CA ALA A 165 -1.70 -7.08 -2.98
C ALA A 165 -2.85 -6.10 -2.73
N GLU A 166 -2.81 -4.90 -3.30
CA GLU A 166 -3.89 -3.91 -3.24
C GLU A 166 -5.14 -4.42 -3.95
N ARG A 167 -4.99 -4.99 -5.16
CA ARG A 167 -6.11 -5.59 -5.91
C ARG A 167 -6.78 -6.72 -5.13
N LEU A 168 -5.99 -7.57 -4.45
CA LEU A 168 -6.52 -8.61 -3.59
C LEU A 168 -7.26 -8.03 -2.37
N ALA A 169 -6.71 -7.01 -1.72
CA ALA A 169 -7.40 -6.39 -0.59
C ALA A 169 -8.72 -5.72 -1.02
N LEU A 170 -8.78 -5.13 -2.22
CA LEU A 170 -10.02 -4.61 -2.80
C LEU A 170 -11.07 -5.71 -3.03
N SER A 171 -10.68 -6.90 -3.51
CA SER A 171 -11.63 -8.01 -3.72
C SER A 171 -12.17 -8.55 -2.39
N LEU A 172 -11.34 -8.58 -1.35
CA LEU A 172 -11.71 -9.08 -0.01
C LEU A 172 -12.60 -8.12 0.80
N LEU A 173 -12.88 -6.92 0.28
CA LEU A 173 -13.97 -6.07 0.81
C LEU A 173 -15.35 -6.73 0.67
N CYS A 174 -15.50 -7.74 -0.18
CA CYS A 174 -16.72 -8.52 -0.36
C CYS A 174 -16.65 -9.92 0.28
N ASP A 175 -15.66 -10.20 1.14
CA ASP A 175 -15.51 -11.51 1.79
C ASP A 175 -16.72 -11.83 2.69
N GLU A 176 -17.11 -13.11 2.75
CA GLU A 176 -18.20 -13.60 3.61
C GLU A 176 -17.98 -13.25 5.09
N SER A 177 -16.73 -13.24 5.54
CA SER A 177 -16.35 -13.03 6.93
C SER A 177 -16.16 -11.54 7.22
N PRO A 178 -16.90 -10.96 8.18
CA PRO A 178 -16.72 -9.54 8.55
C PRO A 178 -15.30 -9.26 9.06
N ARG A 179 -14.64 -10.27 9.62
CA ARG A 179 -13.26 -10.18 10.09
C ARG A 179 -12.27 -9.97 8.95
N VAL A 180 -12.47 -10.66 7.82
CA VAL A 180 -11.63 -10.51 6.63
C VAL A 180 -11.91 -9.18 5.94
N ARG A 181 -13.19 -8.78 5.82
CA ARG A 181 -13.57 -7.45 5.32
C ARG A 181 -12.93 -6.33 6.14
N ALA A 182 -13.01 -6.42 7.48
CA ALA A 182 -12.37 -5.44 8.36
C ALA A 182 -10.85 -5.37 8.14
N ALA A 183 -10.16 -6.51 8.05
CA ALA A 183 -8.73 -6.53 7.77
C ALA A 183 -8.39 -5.90 6.40
N ALA A 184 -9.19 -6.16 5.36
CA ALA A 184 -9.04 -5.54 4.06
C ALA A 184 -9.17 -4.00 4.12
N ILE A 185 -10.19 -3.49 4.83
CA ILE A 185 -10.35 -2.04 5.04
C ILE A 185 -9.13 -1.45 5.74
N GLU A 186 -8.67 -2.07 6.83
CA GLU A 186 -7.51 -1.55 7.56
C GLU A 186 -6.27 -1.52 6.68
N GLU A 187 -5.98 -2.60 5.96
CA GLU A 187 -4.77 -2.67 5.13
C GLU A 187 -4.82 -1.70 3.95
N LEU A 188 -5.98 -1.54 3.29
CA LEU A 188 -6.18 -0.51 2.26
C LEU A 188 -5.98 0.90 2.82
N GLY A 189 -6.48 1.16 4.04
CA GLY A 189 -6.24 2.40 4.76
C GLY A 189 -4.75 2.65 5.03
N ARG A 190 -4.01 1.61 5.45
CA ARG A 190 -2.57 1.72 5.65
C ARG A 190 -1.83 1.90 4.32
N LEU A 191 -2.32 1.34 3.21
CA LEU A 191 -1.76 1.57 1.87
C LEU A 191 -2.13 2.94 1.29
N ALA A 192 -3.00 3.71 1.96
CA ALA A 192 -3.59 4.92 1.41
C ALA A 192 -4.23 4.68 0.02
N SER A 193 -4.90 3.53 -0.15
CA SER A 193 -5.52 3.13 -1.40
C SER A 193 -6.67 4.07 -1.76
N VAL A 194 -6.42 4.96 -2.71
CA VAL A 194 -7.42 5.89 -3.23
C VAL A 194 -8.53 5.14 -3.99
N ALA A 195 -8.20 3.99 -4.57
CA ALA A 195 -9.15 3.11 -5.25
C ALA A 195 -10.21 2.53 -4.29
N ALA A 196 -9.90 2.41 -2.99
CA ALA A 196 -10.86 1.92 -2.00
C ALA A 196 -11.98 2.92 -1.69
N GLY A 197 -11.80 4.22 -1.97
CA GLY A 197 -12.73 5.30 -1.57
C GLY A 197 -14.21 5.06 -1.91
N PRO A 198 -14.56 4.73 -3.17
CA PRO A 198 -15.94 4.43 -3.55
C PRO A 198 -16.51 3.21 -2.81
N LEU A 199 -15.75 2.13 -2.71
CA LEU A 199 -16.18 0.89 -2.04
C LEU A 199 -16.39 1.09 -0.54
N LEU A 200 -15.49 1.82 0.14
CA LEU A 200 -15.64 2.15 1.55
C LEU A 200 -16.84 3.08 1.81
N SER A 201 -17.15 3.96 0.85
CA SER A 201 -18.32 4.86 0.94
C SER A 201 -19.63 4.08 0.93
N GLU A 202 -19.71 3.02 0.14
CA GLU A 202 -20.85 2.10 0.12
C GLU A 202 -20.91 1.27 1.40
N LEU A 203 -19.80 0.61 1.77
CA LEU A 203 -19.73 -0.29 2.94
C LEU A 203 -20.13 0.38 4.24
N ARG A 204 -19.82 1.67 4.43
CA ARG A 204 -20.24 2.45 5.61
C ARG A 204 -21.75 2.36 5.89
N TYR A 205 -22.57 2.19 4.85
CA TYR A 205 -24.03 2.14 4.99
C TYR A 205 -24.61 0.74 4.78
N SER A 206 -24.01 -0.07 3.91
CA SER A 206 -24.58 -1.33 3.44
C SER A 206 -24.07 -2.57 4.16
N ASP A 207 -22.92 -2.52 4.84
CA ASP A 207 -22.34 -3.72 5.45
C ASP A 207 -23.20 -4.21 6.64
N PRO A 208 -23.50 -5.52 6.74
CA PRO A 208 -24.30 -6.06 7.85
C PRO A 208 -23.60 -5.96 9.21
N ASP A 209 -22.28 -5.87 9.24
CA ASP A 209 -21.49 -5.80 10.47
C ASP A 209 -21.21 -4.33 10.86
N GLU A 210 -21.60 -3.96 12.08
CA GLU A 210 -21.43 -2.61 12.61
C GLU A 210 -19.95 -2.20 12.73
N THR A 211 -19.06 -3.14 13.06
CA THR A 211 -17.62 -2.89 13.16
C THR A 211 -17.04 -2.55 11.80
N VAL A 212 -17.46 -3.28 10.76
CA VAL A 212 -17.04 -3.03 9.38
C VAL A 212 -17.52 -1.65 8.91
N ARG A 213 -18.78 -1.28 9.18
CA ARG A 213 -19.32 0.06 8.87
C ARG A 213 -18.53 1.19 9.53
N ALA A 214 -18.29 1.08 10.84
CA ALA A 214 -17.53 2.08 11.59
C ALA A 214 -16.07 2.18 11.12
N LEU A 215 -15.47 1.05 10.74
CA LEU A 215 -14.10 1.03 10.22
C LEU A 215 -14.01 1.63 8.82
N ALA A 216 -14.98 1.35 7.95
CA ALA A 216 -15.08 1.95 6.62
C ALA A 216 -15.15 3.49 6.72
N GLU A 217 -15.99 4.01 7.61
CA GLU A 217 -16.11 5.45 7.87
C GLU A 217 -14.79 6.07 8.34
N ARG A 218 -14.17 5.48 9.36
CA ARG A 218 -12.88 5.97 9.92
C ARG A 218 -11.76 5.92 8.89
N THR A 219 -11.76 4.91 8.02
CA THR A 219 -10.73 4.73 7.01
C THR A 219 -10.93 5.72 5.87
N LEU A 220 -12.17 5.90 5.41
CA LEU A 220 -12.52 6.90 4.40
C LEU A 220 -12.12 8.33 4.84
N ALA A 221 -12.30 8.66 6.12
CA ALA A 221 -11.88 9.96 6.67
C ALA A 221 -10.35 10.19 6.65
N ARG A 222 -9.56 9.11 6.56
CA ARG A 222 -8.09 9.15 6.53
C ARG A 222 -7.51 8.96 5.13
N LEU A 223 -8.29 8.44 4.20
CA LEU A 223 -7.83 8.26 2.83
C LEU A 223 -7.66 9.62 2.15
N PRO A 224 -6.65 9.77 1.28
CA PRO A 224 -6.57 10.93 0.41
C PRO A 224 -7.84 10.99 -0.43
N ARG A 225 -8.54 12.14 -0.45
CA ARG A 225 -9.64 12.31 -1.39
C ARG A 225 -9.07 12.24 -2.81
N GLN A 226 -9.76 11.56 -3.72
CA GLN A 226 -9.40 11.55 -5.16
C GLN A 226 -9.20 12.99 -5.70
N ASP A 227 -9.91 13.96 -5.14
CA ASP A 227 -9.82 15.39 -5.49
C ASP A 227 -8.66 16.15 -4.81
N GLU A 228 -8.03 15.62 -3.76
CA GLU A 228 -6.93 16.30 -3.07
C GLU A 228 -5.56 15.99 -3.69
N THR A 229 -5.45 14.99 -4.56
CA THR A 229 -4.23 14.67 -5.31
C THR A 229 -4.08 15.45 -6.61
N LEU A 230 -5.17 16.07 -7.11
CA LEU A 230 -5.14 16.88 -8.32
C LEU A 230 -4.78 18.34 -7.99
N PRO A 231 -3.83 18.97 -8.70
CA PRO A 231 -3.49 20.35 -8.46
C PRO A 231 -4.70 21.25 -8.73
N LEU A 232 -4.99 22.16 -7.79
CA LEU A 232 -6.04 23.17 -7.96
C LEU A 232 -5.46 24.37 -8.72
N LEU A 233 -6.01 24.65 -9.90
CA LEU A 233 -5.58 25.72 -10.79
C LEU A 233 -6.62 26.83 -10.87
N ALA A 234 -6.16 28.07 -10.95
CA ALA A 234 -6.98 29.17 -11.47
C ALA A 234 -6.43 29.63 -12.82
N VAL A 235 -7.34 29.87 -13.77
CA VAL A 235 -7.00 30.41 -15.09
C VAL A 235 -7.32 31.90 -15.10
N LEU A 236 -6.28 32.72 -15.28
CA LEU A 236 -6.42 34.17 -15.39
C LEU A 236 -6.87 34.58 -16.79
N PRO A 237 -7.61 35.69 -16.93
CA PRO A 237 -7.89 36.27 -18.25
C PRO A 237 -6.57 36.69 -18.94
N PHE A 238 -6.42 36.31 -20.20
CA PHE A 238 -5.24 36.65 -21.00
C PHE A 238 -5.30 38.11 -21.44
N ARG A 239 -4.14 38.80 -21.50
CA ARG A 239 -4.08 40.19 -21.97
C ARG A 239 -3.43 40.28 -23.35
N ASP A 240 -3.94 41.19 -24.17
CA ASP A 240 -3.34 41.55 -25.44
C ASP A 240 -2.17 42.53 -25.21
N SER A 241 -0.97 42.14 -25.66
CA SER A 241 0.24 42.98 -25.59
C SER A 241 0.16 44.26 -26.43
N ALA A 242 -0.72 44.31 -27.44
CA ALA A 242 -0.85 45.46 -28.34
C ALA A 242 -1.69 46.61 -27.75
N GLY A 243 -2.27 46.42 -26.55
CA GLY A 243 -2.93 47.48 -25.80
C GLY A 243 -4.02 46.93 -24.88
N ALA A 244 -3.80 47.07 -23.57
CA ALA A 244 -4.74 46.69 -22.51
C ALA A 244 -6.10 47.44 -22.53
N ALA A 245 -6.36 48.26 -23.55
CA ALA A 245 -7.49 49.16 -23.66
C ALA A 245 -8.50 48.80 -24.78
N SER A 246 -8.21 47.86 -25.69
CA SER A 246 -9.20 47.44 -26.70
C SER A 246 -10.21 46.45 -26.10
N GLU A 247 -11.50 46.74 -26.28
CA GLU A 247 -12.60 45.88 -25.81
C GLU A 247 -12.53 44.48 -26.44
N ASP A 248 -12.14 44.42 -27.72
CA ASP A 248 -11.93 43.19 -28.47
C ASP A 248 -10.83 42.30 -27.87
N GLY A 249 -9.69 42.87 -27.50
CA GLY A 249 -8.58 42.13 -26.89
C GLY A 249 -8.95 41.56 -25.51
N ARG A 250 -9.72 42.32 -24.71
CA ARG A 250 -10.22 41.85 -23.42
C ARG A 250 -11.21 40.68 -23.60
N ARG A 251 -12.14 40.80 -24.55
CA ARG A 251 -13.12 39.75 -24.86
C ARG A 251 -12.45 38.45 -25.31
N LEU A 252 -11.48 38.54 -26.22
CA LEU A 252 -10.71 37.38 -26.68
C LEU A 252 -9.92 36.72 -25.53
N GLY A 253 -9.34 37.52 -24.65
CA GLY A 253 -8.62 37.02 -23.48
C GLY A 253 -9.51 36.27 -22.49
N GLU A 254 -10.72 36.76 -22.26
CA GLU A 254 -11.73 36.08 -21.44
C GLU A 254 -12.23 34.80 -22.10
N GLU A 255 -12.49 34.84 -23.41
CA GLU A 255 -12.94 33.67 -24.17
C GLU A 255 -11.90 32.54 -24.14
N LEU A 256 -10.62 32.89 -24.31
CA LEU A 256 -9.53 31.93 -24.21
C LEU A 256 -9.42 31.32 -22.81
N ALA A 257 -9.57 32.13 -21.76
CA ALA A 257 -9.57 31.65 -20.39
C ALA A 257 -10.75 30.72 -20.10
N GLU A 258 -11.95 31.04 -20.58
CA GLU A 258 -13.14 30.20 -20.44
C GLU A 258 -12.96 28.86 -21.15
N TYR A 259 -12.46 28.90 -22.38
CA TYR A 259 -12.18 27.71 -23.17
C TYR A 259 -11.17 26.79 -22.45
N LEU A 260 -10.06 27.36 -21.93
CA LEU A 260 -9.08 26.58 -21.18
C LEU A 260 -9.64 26.03 -19.86
N ARG A 261 -10.45 26.81 -19.12
CA ARG A 261 -11.11 26.32 -17.89
C ARG A 261 -11.95 25.07 -18.19
N ALA A 262 -12.81 25.15 -19.19
CA ALA A 262 -13.68 24.05 -19.58
C ALA A 262 -12.86 22.81 -20.00
N ARG A 263 -11.81 23.01 -20.81
CA ARG A 263 -11.00 21.91 -21.32
C ARG A 263 -10.14 21.24 -20.25
N LEU A 264 -9.56 22.03 -19.34
CA LEU A 264 -8.77 21.54 -18.21
C LEU A 264 -9.66 20.80 -17.20
N ALA A 265 -10.83 21.33 -16.88
CA ALA A 265 -11.80 20.68 -15.99
C ALA A 265 -12.28 19.34 -16.57
N ALA A 266 -12.56 19.29 -17.87
CA ALA A 266 -13.00 18.06 -18.55
C ALA A 266 -11.91 16.98 -18.67
N ALA A 267 -10.62 17.34 -18.53
CA ALA A 267 -9.52 16.40 -18.70
C ALA A 267 -9.25 15.51 -17.47
N GLY A 268 -9.80 15.86 -16.29
CA GLY A 268 -9.63 15.08 -15.05
C GLY A 268 -8.21 15.03 -14.49
N ARG A 269 -7.28 15.83 -15.03
CA ARG A 269 -5.87 15.90 -14.58
C ARG A 269 -5.59 17.00 -13.56
N CYS A 270 -6.58 17.84 -13.28
CA CYS A 270 -6.46 18.96 -12.39
C CYS A 270 -7.85 19.46 -11.97
N ARG A 271 -7.91 20.23 -10.89
CA ARG A 271 -9.12 20.94 -10.48
C ARG A 271 -9.02 22.38 -10.95
N VAL A 272 -10.12 22.95 -11.41
CA VAL A 272 -10.15 24.33 -11.90
C VAL A 272 -11.08 25.15 -11.01
N VAL A 273 -10.62 26.31 -10.58
CA VAL A 273 -11.43 27.28 -9.82
C VAL A 273 -12.54 27.82 -10.70
N ASP A 274 -13.76 27.84 -10.16
CA ASP A 274 -14.92 28.39 -10.83
C ASP A 274 -14.76 29.89 -11.16
N ARG A 275 -15.34 30.32 -12.28
CA ARG A 275 -15.27 31.71 -12.74
C ARG A 275 -15.81 32.69 -11.71
N SER A 276 -16.93 32.40 -11.06
CA SER A 276 -17.57 33.32 -10.11
C SER A 276 -16.66 33.56 -8.91
N ARG A 277 -16.10 32.48 -8.34
CA ARG A 277 -15.16 32.55 -7.22
C ARG A 277 -13.89 33.31 -7.58
N MET A 278 -13.44 33.16 -8.82
CA MET A 278 -12.27 33.90 -9.32
C MET A 278 -12.58 35.39 -9.44
N GLN A 279 -13.75 35.76 -9.95
CA GLN A 279 -14.19 37.15 -10.08
C GLN A 279 -14.36 37.81 -8.71
N ASP A 280 -15.01 37.13 -7.76
CA ASP A 280 -15.21 37.61 -6.40
C ASP A 280 -13.86 37.95 -5.73
N ALA A 281 -12.87 37.08 -5.87
CA ALA A 281 -11.53 37.31 -5.32
C ALA A 281 -10.75 38.41 -6.03
N LEU A 282 -10.88 38.54 -7.35
CA LEU A 282 -10.26 39.63 -8.10
C LEU A 282 -10.89 40.99 -7.73
N GLU A 283 -12.21 41.03 -7.54
CA GLU A 283 -12.91 42.23 -7.08
C GLU A 283 -12.50 42.64 -5.67
N GLU A 284 -12.39 41.67 -4.74
CA GLU A 284 -11.94 41.92 -3.38
C GLU A 284 -10.51 42.51 -3.35
N LEU A 285 -9.60 41.99 -4.18
CA LEU A 285 -8.24 42.52 -4.30
C LEU A 285 -8.22 43.91 -4.93
N GLY A 286 -9.03 44.15 -5.96
CA GLY A 286 -9.17 45.48 -6.57
C GLY A 286 -9.64 46.54 -5.56
N ARG A 287 -10.53 46.17 -4.63
CA ARG A 287 -11.01 47.06 -3.56
C ARG A 287 -9.94 47.39 -2.51
N THR A 288 -8.93 46.54 -2.33
CA THR A 288 -7.83 46.79 -1.39
C THR A 288 -6.75 47.75 -1.92
N GLY A 289 -6.90 48.27 -3.15
CA GLY A 289 -5.96 49.22 -3.76
C GLY A 289 -4.66 48.59 -4.25
N ILE A 290 -4.62 47.26 -4.31
CA ILE A 290 -3.49 46.48 -4.81
C ILE A 290 -3.53 46.46 -6.35
N PRO A 291 -2.46 46.87 -7.05
CA PRO A 291 -2.43 46.81 -8.51
C PRO A 291 -2.50 45.35 -8.97
N LEU A 292 -3.61 45.03 -9.65
CA LEU A 292 -3.81 43.76 -10.33
C LEU A 292 -2.73 43.57 -11.39
N TYR A 293 -2.28 42.31 -11.55
CA TYR A 293 -1.36 41.83 -12.60
C TYR A 293 -1.54 42.60 -13.93
N ASP A 294 -0.52 43.38 -14.29
CA ASP A 294 -0.48 44.28 -15.45
C ASP A 294 0.13 43.64 -16.70
N GLY A 295 0.72 42.45 -16.54
CA GLY A 295 1.30 41.66 -17.62
C GLY A 295 2.83 41.70 -17.69
N ASP A 296 3.52 42.55 -16.90
CA ASP A 296 4.99 42.65 -16.88
C ASP A 296 5.50 42.66 -15.42
N ALA A 297 6.17 41.57 -15.04
CA ALA A 297 6.71 41.24 -13.70
C ALA A 297 5.69 40.78 -12.63
N PRO A 298 6.11 39.91 -11.69
CA PRO A 298 5.19 39.26 -10.78
C PRO A 298 4.98 40.16 -9.55
N ASN A 299 3.75 40.62 -9.30
CA ASN A 299 3.28 41.04 -7.96
C ASN A 299 3.12 39.80 -7.05
N ALA A 300 4.24 39.10 -6.94
CA ALA A 300 4.38 37.75 -6.44
C ALA A 300 3.96 37.60 -4.96
N PRO A 301 4.24 38.55 -4.06
CA PRO A 301 3.85 38.41 -2.65
C PRO A 301 2.33 38.48 -2.41
N GLU A 302 1.57 39.15 -3.27
CA GLU A 302 0.15 39.45 -3.02
C GLU A 302 -0.81 38.41 -3.61
N LEU A 303 -0.38 37.67 -4.64
CA LEU A 303 -1.02 36.41 -5.08
C LEU A 303 -0.88 35.29 -4.03
N GLY A 304 0.09 35.37 -3.12
CA GLY A 304 0.20 34.46 -1.97
C GLY A 304 -1.00 34.52 -1.00
N ARG A 305 -1.77 35.62 -1.00
CA ARG A 305 -3.05 35.73 -0.27
C ARG A 305 -4.21 35.10 -1.03
N PHE A 306 -4.05 34.80 -2.32
CA PHE A 306 -5.13 34.43 -3.21
C PHE A 306 -5.82 33.13 -2.80
N ARG A 307 -5.17 32.21 -2.05
CA ARG A 307 -5.70 30.97 -1.39
C ARG A 307 -6.77 30.12 -2.12
N LEU A 308 -7.05 30.40 -3.38
CA LEU A 308 -8.07 29.76 -4.21
C LEU A 308 -7.48 28.66 -5.08
N ALA A 309 -6.16 28.67 -5.31
CA ALA A 309 -5.46 27.71 -6.15
C ALA A 309 -4.02 27.46 -5.68
N GLN A 310 -3.49 26.28 -5.99
CA GLN A 310 -2.08 25.91 -5.81
C GLN A 310 -1.23 26.39 -6.98
N GLN A 311 -1.81 26.47 -8.18
CA GLN A 311 -1.14 26.91 -9.40
C GLN A 311 -1.98 27.90 -10.19
N LEU A 312 -1.33 28.78 -10.95
CA LEU A 312 -1.98 29.76 -11.82
C LEU A 312 -1.64 29.48 -13.27
N VAL A 313 -2.64 29.50 -14.14
CA VAL A 313 -2.47 29.54 -15.59
C VAL A 313 -2.64 30.99 -16.04
N TYR A 314 -1.62 31.54 -16.67
CA TYR A 314 -1.60 32.92 -17.15
C TYR A 314 -0.86 33.02 -18.47
N GLY A 315 -0.98 34.17 -19.14
CA GLY A 315 -0.34 34.34 -20.43
C GLY A 315 -0.70 35.63 -21.13
N SER A 316 -0.20 35.77 -22.35
CA SER A 316 -0.46 36.93 -23.21
C SER A 316 -0.82 36.50 -24.63
N ILE A 317 -1.61 37.37 -25.26
CA ILE A 317 -1.98 37.30 -26.66
C ILE A 317 -1.17 38.38 -27.37
N GLN A 318 -0.39 38.03 -28.38
CA GLN A 318 0.36 38.98 -29.18
C GLN A 318 -0.20 39.00 -30.60
N ARG A 319 -0.72 40.14 -31.03
CA ARG A 319 -1.29 40.33 -32.37
C ARG A 319 -0.35 41.14 -33.24
N ARG A 320 -0.03 40.62 -34.43
CA ARG A 320 0.73 41.32 -35.47
C ARG A 320 0.03 41.17 -36.81
N LYS A 321 -0.73 42.18 -37.20
CA LYS A 321 -1.54 42.17 -38.43
C LYS A 321 -2.51 40.97 -38.42
N SER A 322 -2.30 39.97 -39.29
CA SER A 322 -3.09 38.74 -39.38
C SER A 322 -2.57 37.59 -38.52
N ALA A 323 -1.37 37.73 -37.92
CA ALA A 323 -0.77 36.71 -37.07
C ALA A 323 -1.14 36.91 -35.60
N ILE A 324 -1.41 35.81 -34.90
CA ILE A 324 -1.65 35.74 -33.47
C ILE A 324 -0.68 34.75 -32.81
N THR A 325 -0.09 35.16 -31.71
CA THR A 325 0.74 34.30 -30.86
C THR A 325 0.12 34.23 -29.48
N LEU A 326 -0.15 33.01 -29.01
CA LEU A 326 -0.64 32.70 -27.68
C LEU A 326 0.53 32.15 -26.85
N VAL A 327 0.84 32.81 -25.75
CA VAL A 327 1.86 32.35 -24.79
C VAL A 327 1.14 32.06 -23.48
N VAL A 328 1.26 30.83 -22.98
CA VAL A 328 0.64 30.39 -21.72
C VAL A 328 1.66 29.69 -20.86
N SER A 329 1.68 30.01 -19.57
CA SER A 329 2.58 29.41 -18.58
C SER A 329 1.80 29.04 -17.31
N ARG A 330 2.32 28.05 -16.58
CA ARG A 330 1.86 27.73 -15.22
C ARG A 330 2.86 28.22 -14.20
N MET A 331 2.37 28.84 -13.13
CA MET A 331 3.17 29.29 -12.00
C MET A 331 2.70 28.60 -10.71
N ASP A 332 3.65 28.22 -9.86
CA ASP A 332 3.36 27.78 -8.50
C ASP A 332 3.07 28.99 -7.62
N VAL A 333 1.95 28.99 -6.90
CA VAL A 333 1.53 30.16 -6.09
C VAL A 333 2.42 30.36 -4.86
N ALA A 334 3.01 29.29 -4.33
CA ALA A 334 3.84 29.34 -3.13
C ALA A 334 5.28 29.80 -3.45
N THR A 335 5.87 29.30 -4.54
CA THR A 335 7.25 29.65 -4.92
C THR A 335 7.33 30.81 -5.90
N LEU A 336 6.24 31.10 -6.62
CA LEU A 336 6.13 32.13 -7.66
C LEU A 336 7.03 31.86 -8.87
N GLU A 337 7.49 30.62 -8.99
CA GLU A 337 8.30 30.15 -10.10
C GLU A 337 7.40 29.53 -11.17
N ILE A 338 7.83 29.66 -12.44
CA ILE A 338 7.19 28.98 -13.55
C ILE A 338 7.44 27.47 -13.40
N VAL A 339 6.37 26.68 -13.44
CA VAL A 339 6.47 25.21 -13.39
C VAL A 339 7.32 24.74 -14.57
N PRO A 340 8.42 24.00 -14.35
CA PRO A 340 9.32 23.59 -15.43
C PRO A 340 8.58 22.85 -16.56
N GLY A 341 8.80 23.26 -17.80
CA GLY A 341 8.16 22.66 -18.98
C GLY A 341 6.67 22.97 -19.17
N SER A 342 6.10 23.88 -18.38
CA SER A 342 4.69 24.28 -18.49
C SER A 342 4.42 25.43 -19.47
N SER A 343 5.46 26.12 -19.93
CA SER A 343 5.33 27.22 -20.89
C SER A 343 5.07 26.69 -22.29
N VAL A 344 3.94 27.08 -22.87
CA VAL A 344 3.49 26.71 -24.20
C VAL A 344 3.31 27.96 -25.04
N THR A 345 3.90 27.95 -26.22
CA THR A 345 3.71 29.01 -27.23
C THR A 345 3.11 28.38 -28.49
N VAL A 346 2.04 28.99 -28.98
CA VAL A 346 1.37 28.62 -30.23
C VAL A 346 1.22 29.87 -31.09
N THR A 347 1.62 29.79 -32.36
CA THR A 347 1.54 30.90 -33.31
C THR A 347 0.80 30.46 -34.56
N GLY A 348 -0.08 31.31 -35.08
CA GLY A 348 -0.82 31.06 -36.31
C GLY A 348 -1.52 32.32 -36.82
N PHE A 349 -2.52 32.13 -37.68
CA PHE A 349 -3.35 33.21 -38.19
C PHE A 349 -4.60 33.41 -37.33
N ILE A 350 -5.08 34.65 -37.25
CA ILE A 350 -6.28 34.96 -36.46
C ILE A 350 -7.55 34.26 -36.97
N GLU A 351 -7.58 33.92 -38.27
CA GLU A 351 -8.67 33.17 -38.91
C GLU A 351 -8.73 31.71 -38.40
N ASP A 352 -7.60 31.16 -37.94
CA ASP A 352 -7.46 29.79 -37.43
C ASP A 352 -7.51 29.74 -35.88
N LEU A 353 -8.20 30.69 -35.24
CA LEU A 353 -8.17 30.83 -33.78
C LEU A 353 -8.64 29.57 -33.04
N GLU A 354 -9.68 28.88 -33.52
CA GLU A 354 -10.19 27.67 -32.86
C GLU A 354 -9.20 26.50 -32.89
N PRO A 355 -8.63 26.13 -34.06
CA PRO A 355 -7.52 25.17 -34.10
C PRO A 355 -6.34 25.53 -33.19
N LEU A 356 -6.02 26.82 -33.05
CA LEU A 356 -4.93 27.28 -32.17
C LEU A 356 -5.29 27.12 -30.68
N LYS A 357 -6.55 27.37 -30.29
CA LYS A 357 -7.08 27.13 -28.93
C LYS A 357 -6.98 25.64 -28.55
N ASP A 358 -7.39 24.76 -29.46
CA ASP A 358 -7.30 23.31 -29.27
C ASP A 358 -5.84 22.84 -29.12
N GLU A 359 -4.95 23.31 -29.99
CA GLU A 359 -3.53 22.95 -29.94
C GLU A 359 -2.87 23.41 -28.65
N LEU A 360 -3.17 24.64 -28.23
CA LEU A 360 -2.69 25.20 -26.97
C LEU A 360 -3.15 24.35 -25.77
N ALA A 361 -4.44 24.02 -25.70
CA ALA A 361 -4.99 23.21 -24.61
C ALA A 361 -4.38 21.81 -24.57
N ARG A 362 -4.18 21.16 -25.73
CA ARG A 362 -3.53 19.83 -25.80
C ARG A 362 -2.09 19.87 -25.30
N ARG A 363 -1.29 20.85 -25.74
CA ARG A 363 0.09 21.02 -25.27
C ARG A 363 0.16 21.34 -23.79
N LEU A 364 -0.75 22.20 -23.31
CA LEU A 364 -0.84 22.54 -21.89
C LEU A 364 -1.20 21.31 -21.07
N LEU A 365 -2.17 20.49 -21.51
CA LEU A 365 -2.56 19.23 -20.85
C LEU A 365 -1.43 18.20 -20.82
N ALA A 366 -0.58 18.16 -21.86
CA ALA A 366 0.60 17.30 -21.89
C ALA A 366 1.66 17.69 -20.83
N SER A 367 1.64 18.94 -20.34
CA SER A 367 2.52 19.39 -19.25
C SER A 367 2.06 18.95 -17.85
N PHE A 368 0.84 18.41 -17.72
CA PHE A 368 0.37 17.76 -16.50
C PHE A 368 0.77 16.29 -16.59
N ARG A 369 1.95 15.97 -16.06
CA ARG A 369 2.42 14.59 -15.87
C ARG A 369 1.67 13.93 -14.74
#